data_AF-A0A7Y3HVF4-F1
#
_entry.id   AF-A0A7Y3HVF4-F1
#
_cell.length_a   1.000
_cell.length_b   1.000
_cell.length_c   1.000
_cell.angle_alpha   90.00
_cell.angle_beta   90.00
_cell.angle_gamma   90.00
#
_symmetry.space_group_name_H-M   'P 1'
#
loop_
_entity.id
_entity.type
_entity.pdbx_description
1 polymer ?
#
loop_
_entity_poly.entity_id
_entity_poly.type
_entity_poly.pdbx_seq_one_letter_code
_entity_poly.pdbx_strand_id
1 'polypeptide(L)'
;MAQPHSHDEDALHGSKGLFQKYEAYLGEFVYGGIDGCVTTFAVVAGAVGAGLDSAIIIVLGFANLLADGFAMSVGAFLSARSEKDNYNKHKMVEYWEVDNLPEVEKEEIRDIYRAKGFEGDLLEQVVEVITSDKDRWVDVMMKEELQMMEETKSPLKMGAVTYFSFILIGLIPLLTYVWDYFNPIDGNLFFIASSLTAIGFIIVGIFKTYVTETKLWKGVLETLALGAIAALVSYYVGDFLEHLVMSS
;
A
#
# COMPACT_ATOMS: atom_id res chain seq x y z
N MET A 1 -10.00 49.33 1.33
CA MET A 1 -9.10 48.49 0.52
C MET A 1 -8.26 47.68 1.49
N ALA A 2 -8.66 46.44 1.78
CA ALA A 2 -7.85 45.52 2.57
C ALA A 2 -6.78 44.90 1.65
N GLN A 3 -5.52 44.92 2.09
CA GLN A 3 -4.40 44.32 1.36
C GLN A 3 -4.54 42.78 1.40
N PRO A 4 -4.29 42.06 0.28
CA PRO A 4 -4.29 40.61 0.30
C PRO A 4 -3.01 40.13 0.98
N HIS A 5 -3.13 39.52 2.15
CA HIS A 5 -2.05 38.72 2.73
C HIS A 5 -1.90 37.46 1.87
N SER A 6 -0.92 37.45 0.96
CA SER A 6 -0.53 36.23 0.24
C SER A 6 0.19 35.32 1.24
N HIS A 7 -0.54 34.39 1.86
CA HIS A 7 0.08 33.26 2.53
C HIS A 7 0.77 32.42 1.46
N ASP A 8 2.10 32.33 1.52
CA ASP A 8 2.88 31.47 0.65
C ASP A 8 2.74 30.02 1.15
N GLU A 9 1.59 29.41 0.86
CA GLU A 9 1.29 28.02 1.25
C GLU A 9 2.30 27.03 0.66
N ASP A 10 2.97 27.40 -0.44
CA ASP A 10 3.98 26.59 -1.10
C ASP A 10 5.27 26.47 -0.28
N ALA A 11 5.59 27.49 0.55
CA ALA A 11 6.69 27.44 1.49
C ALA A 11 6.38 26.60 2.74
N LEU A 12 5.10 26.44 3.09
CA LEU A 12 4.65 25.66 4.25
C LEU A 12 4.39 24.18 3.91
N HIS A 13 3.99 23.88 2.68
CA HIS A 13 3.61 22.52 2.25
C HIS A 13 4.65 21.80 1.39
N GLY A 14 5.86 22.36 1.23
CA GLY A 14 6.95 21.71 0.50
C GLY A 14 6.74 21.72 -1.03
N SER A 15 7.83 21.81 -1.79
CA SER A 15 7.80 22.21 -3.20
C SER A 15 6.89 21.35 -4.08
N LYS A 16 5.97 22.02 -4.80
CA LYS A 16 5.16 21.49 -5.90
C LYS A 16 6.04 21.04 -7.08
N GLY A 17 6.46 19.79 -7.08
CA GLY A 17 7.30 19.21 -8.15
C GLY A 17 7.18 17.69 -8.19
N LEU A 18 7.81 17.04 -9.18
CA LEU A 18 7.80 15.59 -9.44
C LEU A 18 7.80 14.69 -8.18
N PHE A 19 8.44 15.13 -7.10
CA PHE A 19 8.41 14.51 -5.78
C PHE A 19 7.01 14.20 -5.24
N GLN A 20 6.01 15.07 -5.39
CA GLN A 20 4.64 14.82 -4.91
C GLN A 20 3.97 13.65 -5.65
N LYS A 21 4.30 13.47 -6.95
CA LYS A 21 3.83 12.30 -7.71
C LYS A 21 4.48 11.02 -7.23
N TYR A 22 5.72 11.05 -6.76
CA TYR A 22 6.39 9.87 -6.18
C TYR A 22 5.90 9.59 -4.77
N GLU A 23 5.66 10.63 -3.97
CA GLU A 23 5.07 10.56 -2.64
C GLU A 23 3.69 9.88 -2.66
N ALA A 24 2.87 10.18 -3.69
CA ALA A 24 1.58 9.54 -3.89
C ALA A 24 1.65 8.01 -4.06
N TYR A 25 2.77 7.46 -4.57
CA TYR A 25 2.95 6.00 -4.73
C TYR A 25 3.93 5.40 -3.71
N LEU A 26 4.41 6.20 -2.77
CA LEU A 26 5.42 5.76 -1.81
C LEU A 26 4.84 4.76 -0.81
N GLY A 27 3.55 4.87 -0.49
CA GLY A 27 2.83 3.89 0.30
C GLY A 27 2.83 2.50 -0.34
N GLU A 28 2.50 2.42 -1.62
CA GLU A 28 2.48 1.19 -2.42
C GLU A 28 3.89 0.61 -2.56
N PHE A 29 4.89 1.46 -2.78
CA PHE A 29 6.29 1.04 -2.80
C PHE A 29 6.68 0.41 -1.46
N VAL A 30 6.44 1.08 -0.35
CA VAL A 30 6.83 0.54 0.96
C VAL A 30 6.05 -0.72 1.30
N TYR A 31 4.75 -0.76 1.01
CA TYR A 31 3.91 -1.92 1.22
C TYR A 31 4.43 -3.14 0.43
N GLY A 32 4.68 -2.99 -0.87
CA GLY A 32 5.27 -4.04 -1.70
C GLY A 32 6.66 -4.47 -1.24
N GLY A 33 7.50 -3.52 -0.82
CA GLY A 33 8.86 -3.80 -0.36
C GLY A 33 8.91 -4.56 0.96
N ILE A 34 8.07 -4.19 1.93
CA ILE A 34 7.92 -4.94 3.20
C ILE A 34 7.51 -6.38 2.90
N ASP A 35 6.43 -6.55 2.14
CA ASP A 35 5.88 -7.88 1.88
C ASP A 35 6.88 -8.74 1.09
N GLY A 36 7.52 -8.19 0.06
CA GLY A 36 8.53 -8.89 -0.73
C GLY A 36 9.72 -9.35 0.10
N CYS A 37 10.21 -8.51 1.03
CA CYS A 37 11.29 -8.88 1.94
C CYS A 37 10.87 -10.01 2.90
N VAL A 38 9.70 -9.85 3.54
CA VAL A 38 9.22 -10.78 4.57
C VAL A 38 8.90 -12.14 3.97
N THR A 39 8.13 -12.18 2.88
CA THR A 39 7.70 -13.42 2.22
C THR A 39 8.89 -14.17 1.63
N THR A 40 9.79 -13.49 0.93
CA THR A 40 10.96 -14.13 0.34
C THR A 40 11.91 -14.67 1.40
N PHE A 41 12.12 -13.92 2.49
CA PHE A 41 12.91 -14.43 3.61
C PHE A 41 12.25 -15.61 4.31
N ALA A 42 10.92 -15.60 4.46
CA ALA A 42 10.20 -16.74 5.02
C ALA A 42 10.41 -18.00 4.16
N VAL A 43 10.29 -17.91 2.84
CA VAL A 43 10.55 -19.03 1.92
C VAL A 43 11.97 -19.56 2.07
N VAL A 44 12.96 -18.67 2.14
CA VAL A 44 14.35 -19.04 2.40
C VAL A 44 14.49 -19.74 3.75
N ALA A 45 13.90 -19.21 4.81
CA ALA A 45 13.96 -19.78 6.16
C ALA A 45 13.31 -21.16 6.22
N GLY A 46 12.16 -21.36 5.57
CA GLY A 46 11.50 -22.67 5.46
C GLY A 46 12.32 -23.69 4.69
N ALA A 47 12.93 -23.28 3.57
CA ALA A 47 13.81 -24.16 2.80
C ALA A 47 15.07 -24.56 3.57
N VAL A 48 15.65 -23.64 4.35
CA VAL A 48 16.77 -23.97 5.26
C VAL A 48 16.32 -24.87 6.41
N GLY A 49 15.15 -24.62 7.00
CA GLY A 49 14.57 -25.48 8.03
C GLY A 49 14.36 -26.91 7.54
N ALA A 50 13.97 -27.06 6.28
CA ALA A 50 13.85 -28.37 5.60
C ALA A 50 15.18 -28.95 5.11
N GLY A 51 16.34 -28.35 5.44
CA GLY A 51 17.66 -28.87 5.06
C GLY A 51 17.95 -28.85 3.55
N LEU A 52 17.24 -28.03 2.77
CA LEU A 52 17.41 -27.97 1.31
C LEU A 52 18.73 -27.29 0.92
N ASP A 53 19.32 -27.75 -0.18
CA ASP A 53 20.53 -27.19 -0.76
C ASP A 53 20.30 -25.82 -1.43
N SER A 54 21.35 -25.00 -1.49
CA SER A 54 21.29 -23.61 -1.96
C SER A 54 20.70 -23.47 -3.36
N ALA A 55 20.89 -24.46 -4.25
CA ALA A 55 20.30 -24.46 -5.59
C ALA A 55 18.77 -24.51 -5.54
N ILE A 56 18.20 -25.35 -4.67
CA ILE A 56 16.75 -25.45 -4.46
C ILE A 56 16.22 -24.16 -3.84
N ILE A 57 16.92 -23.59 -2.85
CA ILE A 57 16.55 -22.32 -2.21
C ILE A 57 16.45 -21.20 -3.26
N ILE A 58 17.42 -21.11 -4.17
CA ILE A 58 17.42 -20.11 -5.24
C ILE A 58 16.22 -20.33 -6.16
N VAL A 59 15.98 -21.56 -6.63
CA VAL A 59 14.87 -21.85 -7.55
C VAL A 59 13.52 -21.52 -6.90
N LEU A 60 13.27 -22.00 -5.68
CA LEU A 60 12.02 -21.72 -4.96
C LEU A 60 11.87 -20.25 -4.62
N GLY A 61 12.95 -19.61 -4.18
CA GLY A 61 12.97 -18.19 -3.84
C GLY A 61 12.63 -17.29 -5.02
N PHE A 62 13.26 -17.50 -6.18
CA PHE A 62 12.95 -16.72 -7.38
C PHE A 62 11.57 -17.02 -7.96
N ALA A 63 11.15 -18.29 -7.94
CA ALA A 63 9.80 -18.67 -8.36
C ALA A 63 8.74 -17.96 -7.50
N ASN A 64 8.90 -18.00 -6.18
CA ASN A 64 8.02 -17.34 -5.23
C ASN A 64 8.05 -15.82 -5.42
N LEU A 65 9.24 -15.21 -5.46
CA LEU A 65 9.40 -13.77 -5.59
C LEU A 65 8.66 -13.20 -6.81
N LEU A 66 8.79 -13.87 -7.96
CA LEU A 66 8.15 -13.43 -9.20
C LEU A 66 6.65 -13.70 -9.21
N ALA A 67 6.22 -14.86 -8.71
CA ALA A 67 4.82 -15.26 -8.68
C ALA A 67 4.01 -14.44 -7.67
N ASP A 68 4.48 -14.34 -6.43
CA ASP A 68 3.81 -13.59 -5.36
C ASP A 68 3.80 -12.10 -5.65
N GLY A 69 4.94 -11.55 -6.12
CA GLY A 69 4.99 -10.16 -6.56
C GLY A 69 3.94 -9.88 -7.64
N PHE A 70 3.81 -10.78 -8.62
CA PHE A 70 2.82 -10.60 -9.68
C PHE A 70 1.39 -10.71 -9.16
N ALA A 71 1.10 -11.68 -8.29
CA ALA A 71 -0.20 -11.83 -7.64
C ALA A 71 -0.57 -10.57 -6.83
N MET A 72 0.36 -10.03 -6.05
CA MET A 72 0.19 -8.79 -5.29
C MET A 72 -0.03 -7.58 -6.21
N SER A 73 0.72 -7.47 -7.30
CA SER A 73 0.54 -6.44 -8.32
C SER A 73 -0.85 -6.47 -8.95
N VAL A 74 -1.34 -7.66 -9.30
CA VAL A 74 -2.67 -7.85 -9.86
C VAL A 74 -3.73 -7.50 -8.81
N GLY A 75 -3.52 -7.89 -7.55
CA GLY A 75 -4.39 -7.52 -6.43
C GLY A 75 -4.51 -6.01 -6.26
N ALA A 76 -3.39 -5.28 -6.24
CA ALA A 76 -3.37 -3.82 -6.15
C ALA A 76 -4.07 -3.15 -7.35
N PHE A 77 -3.82 -3.65 -8.57
CA PHE A 77 -4.49 -3.17 -9.78
C PHE A 77 -6.01 -3.38 -9.71
N LEU A 78 -6.45 -4.58 -9.33
CA LEU A 78 -7.87 -4.92 -9.27
C LEU A 78 -8.58 -4.14 -8.18
N SER A 79 -7.98 -4.00 -6.99
CA SER A 79 -8.55 -3.20 -5.89
C SER A 79 -8.80 -1.76 -6.33
N ALA A 80 -7.76 -1.12 -6.85
CA ALA A 80 -7.84 0.26 -7.35
C ALA A 80 -8.84 0.44 -8.50
N ARG A 81 -8.90 -0.53 -9.41
CA ARG A 81 -9.86 -0.51 -10.51
C ARG A 81 -11.28 -0.67 -10.00
N SER A 82 -11.51 -1.59 -9.06
CA SER A 82 -12.81 -1.81 -8.44
C SER A 82 -13.31 -0.59 -7.68
N GLU A 83 -12.45 0.10 -6.93
CA GLU A 83 -12.80 1.36 -6.26
C GLU A 83 -13.20 2.44 -7.27
N LYS A 84 -12.44 2.60 -8.35
CA LYS A 84 -12.75 3.56 -9.41
C LYS A 84 -14.05 3.22 -10.15
N ASP A 85 -14.26 1.96 -10.50
CA ASP A 85 -15.47 1.50 -11.16
C ASP A 85 -16.70 1.67 -10.24
N ASN A 86 -16.54 1.40 -8.94
CA ASN A 86 -17.59 1.62 -7.95
C ASN A 86 -17.93 3.12 -7.78
N TYR A 87 -16.91 3.98 -7.67
CA TYR A 87 -17.09 5.43 -7.60
C TYR A 87 -17.86 5.95 -8.83
N ASN A 88 -17.45 5.56 -10.03
CA ASN A 88 -18.10 5.98 -11.27
C ASN A 88 -19.54 5.48 -11.38
N LYS A 89 -19.81 4.24 -10.95
CA LYS A 89 -21.17 3.69 -10.89
C LYS A 89 -22.06 4.55 -10.00
N HIS A 90 -21.63 4.86 -8.78
CA HIS A 90 -22.40 5.69 -7.86
C HIS A 90 -22.57 7.11 -8.37
N LYS A 91 -21.51 7.71 -8.93
CA LYS A 91 -21.58 9.03 -9.57
C LYS A 91 -22.63 9.09 -10.69
N MET A 92 -22.75 8.04 -11.49
CA MET A 92 -23.78 7.97 -12.54
C MET A 92 -25.19 7.86 -11.99
N VAL A 93 -25.38 7.15 -10.87
CA VAL A 93 -26.67 7.06 -10.17
C VAL A 93 -27.05 8.43 -9.61
N GLU A 94 -26.11 9.10 -8.96
CA GLU A 94 -26.30 10.45 -8.42
C GLU A 94 -26.69 11.47 -9.49
N TYR A 95 -26.01 11.45 -10.65
CA TYR A 95 -26.41 12.28 -11.80
C TYR A 95 -27.83 12.00 -12.29
N TRP A 96 -28.30 10.76 -12.17
CA TRP A 96 -29.66 10.37 -12.53
C TRP A 96 -30.66 10.83 -11.46
N GLU A 97 -30.34 10.71 -10.18
CA GLU A 97 -31.18 11.17 -9.06
C GLU A 97 -31.37 12.68 -9.12
N VAL A 98 -30.31 13.45 -9.35
CA VAL A 98 -30.39 14.91 -9.54
C VAL A 98 -31.28 15.31 -10.73
N ASP A 99 -31.31 14.51 -11.81
CA ASP A 99 -32.18 14.79 -12.97
C ASP A 99 -33.64 14.37 -12.78
N ASN A 100 -33.88 13.27 -12.06
CA ASN A 100 -35.19 12.61 -12.02
C ASN A 100 -35.94 12.86 -10.70
N LEU A 101 -35.22 13.14 -9.61
CA LEU A 101 -35.71 13.32 -8.24
C LEU A 101 -35.17 14.60 -7.58
N PRO A 102 -35.09 15.75 -8.27
CA PRO A 102 -34.36 16.93 -7.79
C PRO A 102 -34.88 17.50 -6.46
N GLU A 103 -36.16 17.35 -6.15
CA GLU A 103 -36.72 17.85 -4.89
C GLU A 103 -36.36 16.94 -3.70
N VAL A 104 -36.16 15.64 -3.93
CA VAL A 104 -35.66 14.70 -2.91
C VAL A 104 -34.20 15.05 -2.62
N GLU A 105 -33.36 15.10 -3.66
CA GLU A 105 -31.94 15.40 -3.56
C GLU A 105 -31.64 16.77 -2.90
N LYS A 106 -32.51 17.78 -3.11
CA LYS A 106 -32.38 19.07 -2.43
C LYS A 106 -32.67 18.97 -0.93
N GLU A 107 -33.62 18.14 -0.53
CA GLU A 107 -33.88 17.90 0.89
C GLU A 107 -32.71 17.16 1.54
N GLU A 108 -32.05 16.25 0.82
CA GLU A 108 -30.86 15.57 1.33
C GLU A 108 -29.71 16.56 1.58
N ILE A 109 -29.43 17.47 0.65
CA ILE A 109 -28.47 18.58 0.88
C ILE A 109 -28.90 19.41 2.10
N ARG A 110 -30.20 19.73 2.21
CA ARG A 110 -30.73 20.50 3.33
C ARG A 110 -30.50 19.77 4.66
N ASP A 111 -30.73 18.47 4.72
CA ASP A 111 -30.52 17.63 5.89
C ASP A 111 -29.03 17.54 6.27
N ILE A 112 -28.14 17.32 5.29
CA ILE A 112 -26.68 17.28 5.47
C ILE A 112 -26.19 18.58 6.11
N TYR A 113 -26.57 19.73 5.56
CA TYR A 113 -26.09 21.02 6.06
C TYR A 113 -26.79 21.46 7.35
N ARG A 114 -28.05 21.06 7.57
CA ARG A 114 -28.71 21.26 8.88
C ARG A 114 -27.98 20.49 9.98
N ALA A 115 -27.54 19.26 9.71
CA ALA A 115 -26.72 18.49 10.66
C ALA A 115 -25.35 19.15 10.96
N LYS A 116 -24.84 19.98 10.04
CA LYS A 116 -23.62 20.79 10.24
C LYS A 116 -23.89 22.12 10.98
N GLY A 117 -25.14 22.39 11.37
CA GLY A 117 -25.54 23.57 12.13
C GLY A 117 -25.97 24.77 11.29
N PHE A 118 -26.21 24.60 9.99
CA PHE A 118 -26.77 25.65 9.15
C PHE A 118 -28.30 25.71 9.34
N GLU A 119 -28.84 26.90 9.53
CA GLU A 119 -30.27 27.11 9.81
C GLU A 119 -30.83 28.34 9.08
N GLY A 120 -32.16 28.39 8.94
CA GLY A 120 -32.90 29.54 8.40
C GLY A 120 -32.48 29.91 6.98
N ASP A 121 -32.46 31.21 6.69
CA ASP A 121 -32.15 31.74 5.35
C ASP A 121 -30.74 31.36 4.87
N LEU A 122 -29.79 31.13 5.79
CA LEU A 122 -28.43 30.73 5.42
C LEU A 122 -28.41 29.31 4.86
N LEU A 123 -29.19 28.39 5.45
CA LEU A 123 -29.31 27.02 4.95
C LEU A 123 -29.88 27.01 3.52
N GLU A 124 -30.95 27.76 3.28
CA GLU A 124 -31.56 27.84 1.95
C GLU A 124 -30.61 28.45 0.91
N GLN A 125 -29.84 29.48 1.27
CA GLN A 125 -28.81 30.03 0.39
C GLN A 125 -27.71 29.01 0.06
N VAL A 126 -27.28 28.19 1.03
CA VAL A 126 -26.30 27.13 0.79
C VAL A 126 -26.85 26.07 -0.15
N VAL A 127 -28.09 25.60 0.08
CA VAL A 127 -28.77 24.63 -0.78
C VAL A 127 -28.91 25.18 -2.20
N GLU A 128 -29.40 26.41 -2.36
CA GLU A 128 -29.56 27.07 -3.66
C GLU A 128 -28.21 27.21 -4.37
N VAL A 129 -27.18 27.67 -3.66
CA VAL A 129 -25.84 27.80 -4.23
C VAL A 129 -25.35 26.43 -4.67
N ILE A 130 -25.36 25.39 -3.84
CA ILE A 130 -24.85 24.05 -4.23
C ILE A 130 -25.58 23.50 -5.44
N THR A 131 -26.92 23.53 -5.40
CA THR A 131 -27.81 22.92 -6.40
C THR A 131 -27.86 23.70 -7.72
N SER A 132 -27.31 24.92 -7.77
CA SER A 132 -27.24 25.72 -9.00
C SER A 132 -26.24 25.20 -10.04
N ASP A 133 -25.34 24.28 -9.64
CA ASP A 133 -24.39 23.63 -10.54
C ASP A 133 -24.45 22.11 -10.34
N LYS A 134 -24.75 21.39 -11.41
CA LYS A 134 -25.00 19.94 -11.33
C LYS A 134 -23.75 19.17 -10.90
N ASP A 135 -22.58 19.55 -11.40
CA ASP A 135 -21.34 18.84 -11.10
C ASP A 135 -20.93 19.02 -9.64
N ARG A 136 -21.10 20.23 -9.10
CA ARG A 136 -20.91 20.52 -7.68
C ARG A 136 -21.94 19.81 -6.81
N TRP A 137 -23.22 19.79 -7.21
CA TRP A 137 -24.26 19.11 -6.44
C TRP A 137 -23.92 17.62 -6.29
N VAL A 138 -23.65 16.94 -7.41
CA VAL A 138 -23.22 15.54 -7.43
C VAL A 138 -21.93 15.33 -6.63
N ASP A 139 -20.93 16.21 -6.75
CA ASP A 139 -19.69 16.12 -5.98
C ASP A 139 -19.93 16.25 -4.47
N VAL A 140 -20.86 17.10 -4.04
CA VAL A 140 -21.26 17.22 -2.62
C VAL A 140 -21.96 15.94 -2.16
N MET A 141 -22.91 15.41 -2.92
CA MET A 141 -23.61 14.16 -2.55
C MET A 141 -22.65 12.97 -2.46
N MET A 142 -21.78 12.81 -3.46
CA MET A 142 -20.74 11.78 -3.45
C MET A 142 -19.86 11.83 -2.18
N LYS A 143 -19.52 13.03 -1.69
CA LYS A 143 -18.64 13.22 -0.53
C LYS A 143 -19.36 13.17 0.81
N GLU A 144 -20.53 13.78 0.91
CA GLU A 144 -21.22 14.02 2.17
C GLU A 144 -22.23 12.92 2.48
N GLU A 145 -22.95 12.43 1.46
CA GLU A 145 -23.95 11.38 1.62
C GLU A 145 -23.30 10.00 1.50
N LEU A 146 -22.62 9.73 0.37
CA LEU A 146 -22.02 8.42 0.09
C LEU A 146 -20.63 8.22 0.70
N GLN A 147 -20.01 9.28 1.22
CA GLN A 147 -18.66 9.26 1.80
C GLN A 147 -17.59 8.71 0.83
N MET A 148 -17.79 8.91 -0.46
CA MET A 148 -16.91 8.45 -1.53
C MET A 148 -16.05 9.59 -2.07
N MET A 149 -14.74 9.35 -2.12
CA MET A 149 -13.78 10.24 -2.76
C MET A 149 -13.25 9.62 -4.05
N GLU A 150 -12.99 10.45 -5.06
CA GLU A 150 -12.42 9.97 -6.31
C GLU A 150 -10.98 9.50 -6.10
N GLU A 151 -10.68 8.25 -6.45
CA GLU A 151 -9.31 7.76 -6.51
C GLU A 151 -8.59 8.33 -7.75
N THR A 152 -7.59 9.18 -7.49
CA THR A 152 -6.82 9.89 -8.52
C THR A 152 -5.60 9.10 -9.00
N LYS A 153 -5.17 8.09 -8.24
CA LYS A 153 -4.06 7.21 -8.60
C LYS A 153 -4.45 6.31 -9.77
N SER A 154 -3.46 5.99 -10.59
CA SER A 154 -3.67 5.07 -11.71
C SER A 154 -3.58 3.62 -11.21
N PRO A 155 -4.61 2.77 -11.44
CA PRO A 155 -4.57 1.35 -11.07
C PRO A 155 -3.35 0.62 -11.63
N LEU A 156 -2.98 0.91 -12.88
CA LEU A 156 -1.81 0.32 -13.54
C LEU A 156 -0.51 0.69 -12.82
N LYS A 157 -0.37 1.97 -12.42
CA LYS A 157 0.82 2.44 -11.71
C LYS A 157 0.91 1.87 -10.31
N MET A 158 -0.22 1.76 -9.59
CA MET A 158 -0.26 1.11 -8.28
C MET A 158 0.24 -0.32 -8.36
N GLY A 159 -0.29 -1.13 -9.29
CA GLY A 159 0.21 -2.48 -9.52
C GLY A 159 1.70 -2.52 -9.85
N ALA A 160 2.14 -1.72 -10.81
CA ALA A 160 3.54 -1.71 -11.25
C ALA A 160 4.52 -1.31 -10.12
N VAL A 161 4.22 -0.26 -9.36
CA VAL A 161 5.07 0.20 -8.25
C VAL A 161 5.18 -0.86 -7.17
N THR A 162 4.05 -1.49 -6.80
CA THR A 162 4.03 -2.61 -5.86
C THR A 162 4.91 -3.76 -6.36
N TYR A 163 4.77 -4.16 -7.64
CA TYR A 163 5.55 -5.26 -8.22
C TYR A 163 7.06 -5.01 -8.18
N PHE A 164 7.47 -3.82 -8.66
CA PHE A 164 8.89 -3.48 -8.71
C PHE A 164 9.48 -3.38 -7.31
N SER A 165 8.76 -2.80 -6.35
CA SER A 165 9.24 -2.74 -4.97
C SER A 165 9.37 -4.12 -4.35
N PHE A 166 8.36 -4.98 -4.55
CA PHE A 166 8.36 -6.36 -4.07
C PHE A 166 9.58 -7.12 -4.57
N ILE A 167 9.87 -7.06 -5.87
CA ILE A 167 11.05 -7.71 -6.45
C ILE A 167 12.34 -7.10 -5.91
N LEU A 168 12.48 -5.77 -5.97
CA LEU A 168 13.75 -5.10 -5.64
C LEU A 168 14.17 -5.37 -4.20
N ILE A 169 13.22 -5.32 -3.26
CA ILE A 169 13.51 -5.55 -1.85
C ILE A 169 13.53 -7.04 -1.53
N GLY A 170 12.61 -7.83 -2.10
CA GLY A 170 12.57 -9.28 -1.92
C GLY A 170 13.75 -10.02 -2.53
N LEU A 171 14.53 -9.41 -3.43
CA LEU A 171 15.80 -9.97 -3.88
C LEU A 171 16.88 -10.00 -2.80
N ILE A 172 16.81 -9.12 -1.79
CA ILE A 172 17.88 -8.94 -0.79
C ILE A 172 18.23 -10.27 -0.08
N PRO A 173 17.26 -11.05 0.45
CA PRO A 173 17.57 -12.35 1.06
C PRO A 173 18.20 -13.35 0.08
N LEU A 174 17.75 -13.37 -1.18
CA LEU A 174 18.21 -14.32 -2.21
C LEU A 174 19.62 -14.02 -2.71
N LEU A 175 20.02 -12.75 -2.76
CA LEU A 175 21.35 -12.35 -3.24
C LEU A 175 22.46 -13.01 -2.44
N THR A 176 22.25 -13.29 -1.15
CA THR A 176 23.24 -14.00 -0.31
C THR A 176 23.50 -15.42 -0.82
N TYR A 177 22.45 -16.16 -1.17
CA TYR A 177 22.56 -17.54 -1.67
C TYR A 177 23.08 -17.59 -3.10
N VAL A 178 22.68 -16.63 -3.94
CA VAL A 178 23.24 -16.49 -5.28
C VAL A 178 24.74 -16.21 -5.21
N TRP A 179 25.17 -15.33 -4.31
CA TRP A 179 26.58 -15.01 -4.14
C TRP A 179 27.39 -16.23 -3.69
N ASP A 180 26.91 -16.96 -2.68
CA ASP A 180 27.53 -18.19 -2.19
C ASP A 180 27.64 -19.27 -3.27
N TYR A 181 26.62 -19.41 -4.12
CA TYR A 181 26.63 -20.36 -5.24
C TYR A 181 27.78 -20.11 -6.23
N PHE A 182 28.14 -18.83 -6.47
CA PHE A 182 29.25 -18.48 -7.37
C PHE A 182 30.59 -18.31 -6.65
N ASN A 183 30.58 -17.90 -5.39
CA ASN A 183 31.75 -17.64 -4.56
C ASN A 183 31.53 -18.32 -3.19
N PRO A 184 31.97 -19.57 -3.03
CA PRO A 184 31.73 -20.33 -1.80
C PRO A 184 32.20 -19.54 -0.57
N ILE A 185 31.27 -19.30 0.35
CA ILE A 185 31.55 -18.55 1.57
C ILE A 185 31.91 -19.55 2.67
N ASP A 186 33.11 -19.42 3.24
CA ASP A 186 33.49 -20.18 4.43
C ASP A 186 32.71 -19.66 5.66
N GLY A 187 31.71 -20.41 6.12
CA GLY A 187 30.96 -20.07 7.33
C GLY A 187 29.53 -20.62 7.38
N ASN A 188 28.78 -20.21 8.41
CA ASN A 188 27.36 -20.54 8.53
C ASN A 188 26.54 -19.60 7.62
N LEU A 189 26.21 -20.08 6.43
CA LEU A 189 25.48 -19.33 5.40
C LEU A 189 24.16 -18.74 5.92
N PHE A 190 23.43 -19.51 6.75
CA PHE A 190 22.16 -19.07 7.32
C PHE A 190 22.33 -17.88 8.27
N PHE A 191 23.41 -17.83 9.05
CA PHE A 191 23.69 -16.68 9.92
C PHE A 191 24.00 -15.41 9.10
N ILE A 192 24.75 -15.56 8.00
CA ILE A 192 25.08 -14.44 7.10
C ILE A 192 23.82 -13.94 6.40
N ALA A 193 23.01 -14.85 5.85
CA ALA A 193 21.74 -14.54 5.20
C ALA A 193 20.75 -13.87 6.16
N SER A 194 20.64 -14.37 7.39
CA SER A 194 19.81 -13.77 8.44
C SER A 194 20.27 -12.37 8.81
N SER A 195 21.59 -12.15 8.90
CA SER A 195 22.16 -10.84 9.23
C SER A 195 21.94 -9.81 8.11
N LEU A 196 22.16 -10.21 6.86
CA LEU A 196 21.90 -9.36 5.69
C LEU A 196 20.41 -9.06 5.54
N THR A 197 19.55 -10.04 5.80
CA THR A 197 18.10 -9.84 5.77
C THR A 197 17.63 -8.95 6.91
N ALA A 198 18.22 -9.04 8.11
CA ALA A 198 17.95 -8.10 9.19
C ALA A 198 18.33 -6.66 8.80
N ILE A 199 19.45 -6.45 8.09
CA ILE A 199 19.79 -5.15 7.50
C ILE A 199 18.72 -4.72 6.50
N GLY A 200 18.26 -5.62 5.63
CA GLY A 200 17.13 -5.38 4.71
C GLY A 200 15.87 -4.92 5.44
N PHE A 201 15.46 -5.62 6.51
CA PHE A 201 14.31 -5.24 7.34
C PHE A 201 14.51 -3.90 8.06
N ILE A 202 15.73 -3.57 8.50
CA ILE A 202 16.02 -2.26 9.08
C ILE A 202 15.82 -1.17 8.02
N ILE A 203 16.38 -1.33 6.81
CA ILE A 203 16.25 -0.37 5.71
C ILE A 203 14.76 -0.16 5.37
N VAL A 204 14.03 -1.25 5.20
CA VAL A 204 12.59 -1.23 4.91
C VAL A 204 11.80 -0.59 6.06
N GLY A 205 12.13 -0.90 7.31
CA GLY A 205 11.51 -0.30 8.49
C GLY A 205 11.77 1.22 8.61
N ILE A 206 12.93 1.69 8.15
CA ILE A 206 13.22 3.13 8.02
C ILE A 206 12.31 3.76 6.95
N PHE A 207 12.19 3.14 5.76
CA PHE A 207 11.27 3.63 4.72
C PHE A 207 9.80 3.63 5.19
N LYS A 208 9.35 2.59 5.89
CA LYS A 208 8.04 2.55 6.55
C LYS A 208 7.82 3.73 7.48
N THR A 209 8.80 4.03 8.32
CA THR A 209 8.70 5.14 9.25
C THR A 209 8.61 6.47 8.52
N TYR A 210 9.41 6.64 7.46
CA TYR A 210 9.39 7.85 6.64
C TYR A 210 8.01 8.11 6.02
N VAL A 211 7.34 7.07 5.48
CA VAL A 211 6.00 7.20 4.89
C VAL A 211 4.91 7.43 5.91
N THR A 212 5.00 6.76 7.06
CA THR A 212 3.94 6.81 8.08
C THR A 212 4.11 7.94 9.09
N GLU A 213 5.21 8.71 8.98
CA GLU A 213 5.60 9.77 9.93
C GLU A 213 5.61 9.29 11.40
N THR A 214 5.96 8.03 11.63
CA THR A 214 5.99 7.42 12.96
C THR A 214 7.38 7.52 13.62
N LYS A 215 7.53 6.99 14.84
CA LYS A 215 8.85 6.95 15.51
C LYS A 215 9.74 5.87 14.88
N LEU A 216 10.92 6.24 14.39
CA LEU A 216 11.85 5.36 13.66
C LEU A 216 12.13 4.02 14.35
N TRP A 217 12.41 4.04 15.65
CA TRP A 217 12.71 2.82 16.38
C TRP A 217 11.50 1.87 16.45
N LYS A 218 10.26 2.38 16.46
CA LYS A 218 9.05 1.55 16.47
C LYS A 218 8.86 0.87 15.12
N GLY A 219 8.94 1.62 14.03
CA GLY A 219 8.75 1.07 12.68
C GLY A 219 9.78 -0.02 12.35
N VAL A 220 11.06 0.24 12.67
CA VAL A 220 12.14 -0.74 12.49
C VAL A 220 11.93 -1.99 13.34
N LEU A 221 11.61 -1.83 14.64
CA LEU A 221 11.43 -2.96 15.55
C LEU A 221 10.23 -3.83 15.14
N GLU A 222 9.13 -3.20 14.72
CA GLU A 222 7.92 -3.89 14.28
C GLU A 222 8.20 -4.71 13.00
N THR A 223 8.85 -4.12 12.01
CA THR A 223 9.21 -4.82 10.76
C THR A 223 10.17 -5.99 11.03
N LEU A 224 11.17 -5.80 11.90
CA LEU A 224 12.07 -6.88 12.32
C LEU A 224 11.33 -8.00 13.07
N ALA A 225 10.43 -7.65 14.00
CA ALA A 225 9.69 -8.63 14.78
C ALA A 225 8.77 -9.46 13.89
N LEU A 226 8.02 -8.82 12.99
CA LEU A 226 7.13 -9.52 12.04
C LEU A 226 7.92 -10.41 11.09
N GLY A 227 9.03 -9.91 10.54
CA GLY A 227 9.92 -10.70 9.68
C GLY A 227 10.53 -11.91 10.41
N ALA A 228 10.97 -11.73 11.66
CA ALA A 228 11.50 -12.81 12.49
C ALA A 228 10.43 -13.85 12.82
N ILE A 229 9.20 -13.44 13.17
CA ILE A 229 8.09 -14.35 13.43
C ILE A 229 7.75 -15.16 12.18
N ALA A 230 7.63 -14.51 11.01
CA ALA A 230 7.35 -15.19 9.75
C ALA A 230 8.43 -16.22 9.40
N ALA A 231 9.70 -15.85 9.55
CA ALA A 231 10.83 -16.73 9.30
C ALA A 231 10.88 -17.92 10.27
N LEU A 232 10.65 -17.70 11.56
CA LEU A 232 10.60 -18.77 12.56
C LEU A 232 9.48 -19.75 12.26
N VAL A 233 8.27 -19.26 11.96
CA VAL A 233 7.14 -20.11 11.59
C VAL A 233 7.50 -20.94 10.36
N SER A 234 8.04 -20.31 9.31
CA SER A 234 8.40 -21.04 8.09
C SER A 234 9.51 -22.07 8.32
N TYR A 235 10.56 -21.71 9.06
CA TYR A 235 11.66 -22.61 9.41
C TYR A 235 11.16 -23.86 10.12
N TYR A 236 10.36 -23.71 11.17
CA TYR A 236 9.84 -24.86 11.93
C TYR A 236 8.84 -25.69 11.14
N VAL A 237 8.06 -25.08 10.25
CA VAL A 237 7.20 -25.84 9.32
C VAL A 237 8.06 -26.66 8.35
N GLY A 238 9.13 -26.07 7.80
CA GLY A 238 10.07 -26.78 6.94
C GLY A 238 10.73 -27.96 7.64
N ASP A 239 11.30 -27.72 8.82
CA ASP A 239 11.92 -28.73 9.68
C ASP A 239 10.94 -29.86 10.03
N PHE A 240 9.73 -29.52 10.46
CA PHE A 240 8.70 -30.50 10.78
C PHE A 240 8.29 -31.36 9.58
N LEU A 241 8.12 -30.75 8.41
CA LEU A 241 7.72 -31.47 7.19
C LEU A 241 8.84 -32.35 6.64
N GLU A 242 10.10 -31.90 6.72
CA GLU A 242 11.27 -32.73 6.40
C GLU A 242 11.26 -34.01 7.24
N HIS A 243 11.12 -33.87 8.57
CA HIS A 243 11.07 -35.02 9.46
C HIS A 243 9.87 -35.92 9.14
N LEU A 244 8.68 -35.37 8.90
CA LEU A 244 7.49 -36.18 8.64
C LEU A 244 7.56 -36.94 7.30
N VAL A 245 8.00 -36.26 6.24
CA VAL A 245 7.96 -36.80 4.87
C VAL A 245 9.19 -37.64 4.55
N MET A 246 10.37 -37.27 5.05
CA MET A 246 11.64 -37.94 4.73
C MET A 246 12.02 -39.04 5.74
N SER A 247 11.38 -39.08 6.92
CA SER A 247 11.52 -40.23 7.85
C SER A 247 10.50 -41.37 7.62
N SER A 248 9.63 -41.22 6.61
CA SER A 248 8.71 -42.26 6.12
C SER A 248 9.37 -43.13 5.04
#